data_AF-A0A661V3Y5-F1
#
_entry.id   AF-A0A661V3Y5-F1
#
_cell.length_a   1.000
_cell.length_b   1.000
_cell.length_c   1.000
_cell.angle_alpha   90.00
_cell.angle_beta   90.00
_cell.angle_gamma   90.00
#
_symmetry.space_group_name_H-M   'P 1'
#
loop_
_entity.id
_entity.type
_entity.pdbx_description
1 polymer ?
#
loop_
_entity_poly.entity_id
_entity_poly.type
_entity_poly.pdbx_seq_one_letter_code
_entity_poly.pdbx_strand_id
1 'polypeptide(L)' 'MIEALIARQRELKLSDGEFARRLGVSRTLWVAVRTRKRAVGMRLLRGTIQAFPDLERDVLAFLRQPEER' A
#
# COMPACT_ATOMS: atom_id res chain seq x y z
N MET A 1 1.10 5.62 6.17
CA MET A 1 0.52 4.71 5.16
C MET A 1 1.54 3.84 4.41
N ILE A 2 2.40 4.35 3.49
CA ILE A 2 3.34 3.46 2.75
C ILE A 2 4.27 2.69 3.70
N GLU A 3 4.82 3.38 4.71
CA GLU A 3 5.67 2.76 5.72
C GLU A 3 4.93 1.66 6.52
N ALA A 4 3.63 1.84 6.78
CA ALA A 4 2.80 0.83 7.44
C ALA A 4 2.62 -0.43 6.57
N LEU A 5 2.45 -0.25 5.25
CA LEU A 5 2.42 -1.38 4.31
C LEU A 5 3.77 -2.10 4.23
N ILE A 6 4.89 -1.36 4.25
CA ILE A 6 6.24 -1.96 4.26
C ILE A 6 6.47 -2.75 5.56
N ALA A 7 6.05 -2.20 6.70
CA ALA A 7 6.11 -2.89 7.98
C ALA A 7 5.27 -4.18 7.95
N ARG A 8 4.03 -4.10 7.46
CA ARG A 8 3.15 -5.27 7.30
C ARG A 8 3.74 -6.33 6.36
N GLN A 9 4.37 -5.93 5.26
CA GLN A 9 5.06 -6.86 4.36
C GLN A 9 6.17 -7.62 5.09
N ARG A 10 7.00 -6.90 5.87
CA ARG A 10 8.11 -7.48 6.63
C ARG A 10 7.64 -8.41 7.75
N GLU A 11 6.62 -7.99 8.48
CA GLU A 11 5.98 -8.77 9.54
C GLU A 11 5.47 -10.12 9.01
N LEU A 12 4.82 -10.10 7.85
CA LEU A 12 4.29 -11.30 7.19
C LEU A 12 5.35 -12.08 6.40
N LYS A 13 6.59 -11.57 6.32
CA LYS A 13 7.71 -12.15 5.55
C LYS A 13 7.35 -12.44 4.08
N LEU A 14 6.53 -11.59 3.47
CA LEU A 14 6.07 -11.78 2.10
C LEU A 14 7.03 -11.16 1.08
N SER A 15 7.31 -11.87 0.00
CA SER A 15 7.95 -11.29 -1.18
C SER A 15 7.09 -10.18 -1.78
N ASP A 16 7.71 -9.31 -2.60
CA ASP A 16 6.97 -8.24 -3.30
C ASP A 16 5.82 -8.80 -4.16
N GLY A 17 5.97 -10.02 -4.72
CA GLY A 17 4.94 -10.67 -5.52
C GLY A 17 3.77 -11.19 -4.68
N GLU A 18 4.05 -11.81 -3.53
CA GLU A 18 3.01 -12.29 -2.62
C GLU A 18 2.26 -11.13 -1.98
N PHE A 19 2.96 -10.09 -1.55
CA PHE A 19 2.36 -8.92 -0.95
C PHE A 19 1.47 -8.17 -1.95
N ALA A 20 1.94 -7.99 -3.19
CA ALA A 20 1.14 -7.39 -4.25
C ALA A 20 -0.13 -8.20 -4.56
N ARG A 21 -0.03 -9.54 -4.64
CA ARG A 21 -1.20 -10.43 -4.79
C ARG A 21 -2.19 -10.25 -3.64
N ARG A 22 -1.69 -10.16 -2.40
CA ARG A 22 -2.53 -9.96 -1.21
C ARG A 22 -3.30 -8.64 -1.26
N LEU A 23 -2.66 -7.57 -1.76
CA LEU A 23 -3.27 -6.26 -1.99
C LEU A 23 -4.13 -6.18 -3.27
N GLY A 24 -4.20 -7.23 -4.09
CA GLY A 24 -4.94 -7.19 -5.36
C GLY A 24 -4.31 -6.26 -6.42
N VAL A 25 -2.99 -6.07 -6.39
CA VAL A 25 -2.24 -5.24 -7.35
C VAL A 25 -1.12 -6.01 -8.05
N SER A 26 -0.57 -5.46 -9.13
CA SER A 26 0.60 -6.05 -9.77
C SER A 26 1.86 -5.83 -8.93
N ARG A 27 2.81 -6.78 -9.00
CA ARG A 27 4.14 -6.65 -8.36
C ARG A 27 4.83 -5.34 -8.78
N THR A 28 4.77 -5.00 -10.06
CA THR A 28 5.37 -3.76 -10.59
C THR A 28 4.74 -2.51 -9.96
N LEU A 29 3.42 -2.49 -9.77
CA LEU A 29 2.74 -1.38 -9.10
C LEU A 29 3.20 -1.26 -7.65
N TRP A 30 3.23 -2.39 -6.92
CA TRP A 30 3.70 -2.41 -5.53
C TRP A 30 5.14 -1.89 -5.41
N VAL A 31 6.06 -2.43 -6.22
CA VAL A 31 7.46 -2.01 -6.22
C VAL A 31 7.60 -0.53 -6.54
N ALA A 32 6.91 -0.02 -7.58
CA ALA A 32 6.99 1.39 -7.96
C ALA A 32 6.51 2.33 -6.85
N VAL A 33 5.42 1.99 -6.16
CA VAL A 33 4.91 2.77 -5.02
C VAL A 33 5.85 2.66 -3.82
N ARG A 34 6.29 1.44 -3.48
CA ARG A 34 7.22 1.18 -2.37
C ARG A 34 8.54 1.93 -2.52
N THR A 35 9.06 2.04 -3.74
CA THR A 35 10.28 2.79 -4.05
C THR A 35 10.03 4.27 -4.36
N ARG A 36 8.82 4.79 -4.09
CA ARG A 36 8.42 6.18 -4.36
C ARG A 36 8.61 6.65 -5.81
N LYS A 37 8.65 5.71 -6.76
CA LYS A 37 8.69 5.99 -8.21
C LYS A 37 7.31 6.27 -8.80
N ARG A 38 6.25 6.01 -8.03
CA ARG A 38 4.87 6.27 -8.40
C ARG A 38 4.07 6.67 -7.15
N ALA A 39 3.20 7.66 -7.30
CA ALA A 39 2.24 8.04 -6.26
C ALA A 39 1.25 6.91 -5.93
N VAL A 40 0.72 6.94 -4.72
CA VAL A 40 -0.31 6.00 -4.26
C VAL A 40 -1.61 6.31 -4.99
N GLY A 41 -2.11 5.34 -5.76
CA GLY A 41 -3.41 5.47 -6.44
C GLY A 41 -4.55 4.79 -5.68
N MET A 42 -5.79 5.14 -6.03
CA MET A 42 -7.01 4.60 -5.44
C MET A 42 -7.10 3.07 -5.47
N ARG A 43 -6.53 2.43 -6.50
CA ARG A 43 -6.47 0.95 -6.59
C ARG A 43 -5.70 0.34 -5.42
N LEU A 44 -4.56 0.92 -5.06
CA LEU A 44 -3.75 0.44 -3.95
C LEU A 44 -4.46 0.69 -2.61
N LEU A 45 -5.07 1.87 -2.43
CA LEU A 45 -5.82 2.21 -1.21
C LEU A 45 -6.98 1.24 -0.97
N ARG A 46 -7.77 0.93 -2.01
CA ARG A 46 -8.85 -0.06 -1.93
C ARG A 46 -8.32 -1.45 -1.57
N GLY A 47 -7.24 -1.86 -2.23
CA GLY A 47 -6.56 -3.12 -1.94
C GLY A 47 -6.07 -3.21 -0.50
N THR A 48 -5.54 -2.12 0.05
CA THR A 48 -5.10 -2.03 1.45
C THR A 48 -6.25 -2.26 2.42
N ILE A 49 -7.38 -1.55 2.27
CA ILE A 49 -8.53 -1.71 3.17
C ILE A 49 -9.09 -3.14 3.10
N GLN A 50 -9.18 -3.72 1.90
CA GLN A 50 -9.68 -5.08 1.72
C GLN A 50 -8.76 -6.15 2.31
N ALA A 51 -7.43 -5.98 2.18
CA ALA A 51 -6.45 -6.95 2.66
C ALA A 51 -6.11 -6.80 4.15
N PHE A 52 -6.11 -5.56 4.64
CA PHE A 52 -5.68 -5.15 5.98
C PHE A 52 -6.64 -4.09 6.54
N PRO A 53 -7.84 -4.49 7.01
CA PRO A 53 -8.84 -3.55 7.54
C PRO A 53 -8.31 -2.70 8.71
N ASP A 54 -7.35 -3.22 9.46
CA ASP A 54 -6.70 -2.51 10.55
C ASP A 54 -5.89 -1.28 10.09
N LEU A 55 -5.49 -1.21 8.81
CA LEU A 55 -4.81 -0.06 8.20
C LEU A 55 -5.77 0.99 7.64
N GLU A 56 -7.09 0.86 7.83
CA GLU A 56 -8.07 1.84 7.35
C GLU A 56 -7.77 3.25 7.88
N ARG A 57 -7.35 3.38 9.14
CA ARG A 57 -6.96 4.67 9.74
C ARG A 57 -5.78 5.31 9.01
N ASP A 58 -4.76 4.53 8.65
CA ASP A 58 -3.62 5.01 7.85
C ASP A 58 -4.03 5.47 6.45
N VAL A 59 -4.97 4.77 5.83
CA VAL A 59 -5.51 5.13 4.51
C VAL A 59 -6.30 6.44 4.59
N LEU A 60 -7.18 6.59 5.59
CA LEU A 60 -7.93 7.83 5.79
C LEU A 60 -7.01 9.00 6.13
N ALA A 61 -5.98 8.79 6.95
CA ALA A 61 -4.97 9.81 7.25
C ALA A 61 -4.23 10.26 5.99
N PHE A 62 -3.85 9.30 5.12
CA PHE A 62 -3.23 9.60 3.83
C PHE A 62 -4.17 10.41 2.92
N LEU A 63 -5.45 10.04 2.83
CA LEU A 63 -6.44 10.74 1.99
C LEU A 63 -6.79 12.14 2.47
N ARG A 64 -6.59 12.44 3.76
CA ARG A 64 -6.82 13.78 4.33
C ARG A 64 -5.67 14.75 4.08
N GLN A 65 -4.49 14.25 3.72
CA GLN A 65 -3.38 15.11 3.36
C GLN A 65 -3.68 15.73 1.99
N PRO A 66 -3.57 17.06 1.82
CA PRO A 66 -3.67 17.67 0.50
C PRO A 66 -2.58 17.08 -0.40
N GLU A 67 -2.90 16.77 -1.66
CA GLU A 67 -1.90 16.31 -2.62
C GLU A 67 -0.81 17.39 -2.75
N GLU A 68 0.39 17.12 -2.25
CA GLU A 68 1.57 17.91 -2.60
C GLU A 68 1.83 17.69 -4.10
N ARG A 69 1.48 18.70 -4.89
CA ARG A 69 1.62 18.74 -6.36
C ARG A 69 3.08 18.82 -6.79
#